data_AF-A0A6N2I1T5-F1
#
_entry.id   AF-A0A6N2I1T5-F1
#
_cell.length_a   1.000
_cell.length_b   1.000
_cell.length_c   1.000
_cell.angle_alpha   90.00
_cell.angle_beta   90.00
_cell.angle_gamma   90.00
#
_symmetry.space_group_name_H-M   'P 1'
#
loop_
_entity.id
_entity.type
_entity.pdbx_description
1 polymer ?
#
loop_
_entity_poly.entity_id
_entity_poly.type
_entity_poly.pdbx_seq_one_letter_code
_entity_poly.pdbx_strand_id
1 'polypeptide(L)'
;MTTTPGTTPMATTTHTDQVLADRCQSSGEYLAGILAAAMLDTAGTPAKLPQYLFPDVDPRVVRQIWEAALPVGYRAGHLAAQPSWTPEALDRLRAALVDAGYTAMAGKAARSASIHPPRHPADHEPLNTIIGVREGGHP
;
A
#
# COMPACT_ATOMS: atom_id res chain seq x y z
N MET A 1 -41.60 -20.45 30.07
CA MET A 1 -41.36 -20.17 28.64
C MET A 1 -40.31 -19.07 28.58
N THR A 2 -39.05 -19.43 28.35
CA THR A 2 -37.94 -18.48 28.24
C THR A 2 -37.47 -18.49 26.79
N THR A 3 -37.79 -17.44 26.05
CA THR A 3 -37.33 -17.21 24.69
C THR A 3 -35.91 -16.66 24.71
N THR A 4 -34.95 -17.45 24.21
CA THR A 4 -33.58 -17.01 23.92
C THR A 4 -33.59 -15.87 22.90
N PRO A 5 -32.91 -14.74 23.14
CA PRO A 5 -32.80 -13.69 22.14
C PRO A 5 -31.89 -14.19 21.00
N GLY A 6 -32.46 -14.29 19.80
CA GLY A 6 -31.75 -14.70 18.60
C GLY A 6 -30.65 -13.69 18.25
N THR A 7 -29.43 -14.18 18.10
CA THR A 7 -28.30 -13.42 17.56
C THR A 7 -28.69 -12.84 16.20
N THR A 8 -28.59 -11.52 16.11
CA THR A 8 -29.15 -10.69 15.03
C THR A 8 -28.53 -10.99 13.66
N PRO A 9 -29.32 -11.26 12.60
CA PRO A 9 -28.82 -11.58 11.25
C PRO A 9 -27.91 -10.50 10.64
N MET A 10 -28.05 -9.23 11.04
CA MET A 10 -27.19 -8.13 10.59
C MET A 10 -25.71 -8.31 10.96
N ALA A 11 -25.40 -8.85 12.15
CA ALA A 11 -24.01 -9.10 12.56
C ALA A 11 -23.37 -10.20 11.69
N THR A 12 -24.16 -11.21 11.31
CA THR A 12 -23.75 -12.27 10.38
C THR A 12 -23.53 -11.73 8.97
N THR A 13 -24.38 -10.81 8.49
CA THR A 13 -24.20 -10.16 7.18
C THR A 13 -22.94 -9.30 7.13
N THR A 14 -22.68 -8.46 8.13
CA THR A 14 -21.45 -7.64 8.19
C THR A 14 -20.19 -8.51 8.25
N HIS A 15 -20.20 -9.58 9.06
CA HIS A 15 -19.08 -10.52 9.10
C HIS A 15 -18.87 -11.24 7.76
N THR A 16 -19.95 -11.68 7.11
CA THR A 16 -19.89 -12.34 5.80
C THR A 16 -19.37 -11.38 4.72
N ASP A 17 -19.83 -10.14 4.71
CA ASP A 17 -19.38 -9.08 3.80
C ASP A 17 -17.87 -8.83 3.94
N GLN A 18 -17.38 -8.69 5.18
CA GLN A 18 -15.95 -8.53 5.44
C GLN A 18 -15.14 -9.74 4.95
N VAL A 19 -15.58 -10.96 5.23
CA VAL A 19 -14.89 -12.18 4.75
C VAL A 19 -14.85 -12.25 3.21
N LEU A 20 -15.91 -11.80 2.53
CA LEU A 20 -15.92 -11.73 1.07
C LEU A 20 -14.98 -10.64 0.56
N ALA A 21 -14.95 -9.47 1.21
CA ALA A 21 -14.01 -8.39 0.88
C ALA A 21 -12.56 -8.84 1.04
N ASP A 22 -12.21 -9.47 2.16
CA ASP A 22 -10.88 -10.00 2.44
C ASP A 22 -10.47 -11.05 1.39
N ARG A 23 -11.41 -11.93 1.01
CA ARG A 23 -11.18 -12.92 -0.06
C ARG A 23 -10.96 -12.28 -1.42
N CYS A 24 -11.73 -11.25 -1.76
CA CYS A 24 -11.54 -10.48 -2.99
C CYS A 24 -10.17 -9.81 -3.02
N GLN A 25 -9.74 -9.20 -1.90
CA GLN A 25 -8.41 -8.60 -1.78
C GLN A 25 -7.31 -9.66 -1.94
N SER A 26 -7.38 -10.75 -1.17
CA SER A 26 -6.40 -11.84 -1.23
C SER A 26 -6.31 -12.49 -2.61
N SER A 27 -7.44 -12.70 -3.28
CA SER A 27 -7.47 -13.22 -4.66
C SER A 27 -6.85 -12.23 -5.65
N GLY A 28 -7.10 -10.92 -5.46
CA GLY A 28 -6.50 -9.86 -6.25
C GLY A 28 -4.97 -9.82 -6.09
N GLU A 29 -4.47 -9.93 -4.86
CA GLU A 29 -3.03 -10.00 -4.56
C GLU A 29 -2.37 -11.22 -5.20
N TYR A 30 -3.02 -12.39 -5.13
CA TYR A 30 -2.55 -13.61 -5.79
C TYR A 30 -2.45 -13.45 -7.32
N LEU A 31 -3.48 -12.91 -7.96
CA LEU A 31 -3.48 -12.64 -9.40
C LEU A 31 -2.43 -11.60 -9.79
N ALA A 32 -2.26 -10.55 -8.99
CA ALA A 32 -1.22 -9.56 -9.20
C ALA A 32 0.18 -10.17 -9.15
N GLY A 33 0.40 -11.12 -8.23
CA GLY A 33 1.65 -11.91 -8.16
C GLY A 33 1.91 -12.73 -9.43
N ILE A 34 0.89 -13.42 -9.96
CA ILE A 34 1.00 -14.17 -11.22
C ILE A 34 1.33 -13.24 -12.39
N LEU A 35 0.64 -12.09 -12.49
CA LEU A 35 0.89 -11.11 -13.54
C LEU A 35 2.32 -10.55 -13.46
N ALA A 36 2.79 -10.21 -12.27
CA ALA A 36 4.16 -9.74 -12.06
C ALA A 36 5.20 -10.79 -12.49
N ALA A 37 4.97 -12.06 -12.16
CA ALA A 37 5.82 -13.16 -12.59
C ALA A 37 5.83 -13.31 -14.12
N ALA A 38 4.66 -13.28 -14.77
CA ALA A 38 4.54 -13.38 -16.22
C ALA A 38 5.20 -12.20 -16.95
N MET A 39 5.06 -10.98 -16.42
CA MET A 39 5.74 -9.79 -16.95
C MET A 39 7.26 -9.94 -16.85
N LEU A 40 7.77 -10.43 -15.73
CA LEU A 40 9.20 -10.63 -15.53
C LEU A 40 9.76 -11.72 -16.45
N ASP A 41 9.05 -12.84 -16.59
CA ASP A 41 9.42 -13.91 -17.51
C ASP A 41 9.48 -13.40 -18.96
N THR A 42 8.48 -12.63 -19.37
CA THR A 42 8.44 -11.98 -20.70
C THR A 42 9.58 -10.97 -20.89
N ALA A 43 9.88 -10.16 -19.88
CA ALA A 43 10.97 -9.18 -19.94
C ALA A 43 12.37 -9.82 -19.84
N GLY A 44 12.47 -11.03 -19.28
CA GLY A 44 13.70 -11.80 -19.07
C GLY A 44 14.63 -11.26 -17.95
N THR A 45 14.41 -10.06 -17.43
CA THR A 45 15.15 -9.50 -16.29
C THR A 45 14.41 -8.30 -15.69
N PRO A 46 14.49 -8.05 -14.36
CA PRO A 46 13.82 -6.92 -13.75
C PRO A 46 14.27 -5.57 -14.32
N ALA A 47 15.52 -5.46 -14.77
CA ALA A 47 16.07 -4.24 -15.36
C ALA A 47 15.40 -3.82 -16.68
N LYS A 48 14.67 -4.72 -17.34
CA LYS A 48 13.93 -4.45 -18.58
C LYS A 48 12.44 -4.15 -18.35
N LEU A 49 11.91 -4.40 -17.15
CA LEU A 49 10.49 -4.13 -16.84
C LEU A 49 10.06 -2.68 -17.13
N PRO A 50 10.87 -1.64 -16.83
CA PRO A 50 10.48 -0.27 -17.19
C PRO A 50 10.35 -0.07 -18.70
N GLN A 51 11.23 -0.68 -19.50
CA GLN A 51 11.20 -0.57 -20.96
C GLN A 51 10.00 -1.32 -21.55
N TYR A 52 9.60 -2.43 -20.91
CA TYR A 52 8.39 -3.17 -21.28
C TYR A 52 7.11 -2.35 -21.11
N LEU A 53 7.05 -1.48 -20.09
CA LEU A 53 5.89 -0.61 -19.83
C LEU A 53 5.80 0.60 -20.77
N PHE A 54 6.92 1.00 -21.39
CA PHE A 54 7.00 2.18 -22.25
C PHE A 54 7.65 1.84 -23.60
N PRO A 55 7.01 1.00 -24.43
CA PRO A 55 7.60 0.49 -25.66
C PRO A 55 7.91 1.59 -26.69
N ASP A 56 7.17 2.70 -26.65
CA ASP A 56 7.29 3.80 -27.61
C ASP A 56 8.26 4.92 -27.17
N VAL A 57 8.90 4.78 -26.01
CA VAL A 57 9.83 5.78 -25.46
C VAL A 57 11.27 5.30 -25.65
N ASP A 58 12.19 6.22 -25.95
CA ASP A 58 13.62 5.90 -26.01
C ASP A 58 14.05 5.17 -24.70
N PRO A 59 14.57 3.94 -24.78
CA PRO A 59 14.99 3.14 -23.63
C PRO A 59 15.98 3.86 -22.71
N ARG A 60 16.80 4.78 -23.24
CA ARG A 60 17.74 5.59 -22.46
C ARG A 60 16.99 6.57 -21.56
N VAL A 61 15.94 7.20 -22.07
CA VAL A 61 15.09 8.13 -21.31
C VAL A 61 14.34 7.38 -20.21
N VAL A 62 13.76 6.22 -20.55
CA VAL A 62 13.07 5.36 -19.56
C VAL A 62 14.03 4.97 -18.43
N ARG A 63 15.26 4.57 -18.76
CA ARG A 63 16.27 4.19 -17.76
C ARG A 63 16.67 5.39 -16.88
N GLN A 64 16.90 6.56 -17.46
CA GLN A 64 17.25 7.76 -16.69
C GLN A 64 16.15 8.15 -15.69
N ILE A 65 14.88 8.13 -16.13
CA ILE A 65 13.73 8.41 -15.25
C ILE A 65 13.64 7.37 -14.12
N TRP A 66 13.78 6.09 -14.47
CA TRP A 66 13.70 5.01 -13.50
C TRP A 66 14.80 5.09 -12.44
N GLU A 67 16.05 5.30 -12.87
CA GLU A 67 17.21 5.44 -11.98
C GLU A 67 17.06 6.67 -11.06
N ALA A 68 16.51 7.79 -11.56
CA ALA A 68 16.23 8.96 -10.74
C ALA A 68 15.11 8.71 -9.70
N ALA A 69 14.13 7.84 -10.01
CA ALA A 69 13.02 7.52 -9.14
C ALA A 69 13.40 6.54 -8.00
N LEU A 70 14.39 5.66 -8.20
CA LEU A 70 14.77 4.64 -7.22
C LEU A 70 15.15 5.21 -5.83
N PRO A 71 16.02 6.24 -5.71
CA PRO A 71 16.34 6.84 -4.42
C PRO A 71 15.12 7.48 -3.74
N VAL A 72 14.19 8.05 -4.52
CA VAL A 72 12.95 8.65 -4.02
C VAL A 72 12.06 7.56 -3.41
N GLY A 73 11.86 6.45 -4.12
CA GLY A 73 11.09 5.30 -3.63
C GLY A 73 11.69 4.69 -2.36
N TYR A 74 13.01 4.47 -2.34
CA TYR A 74 13.71 3.97 -1.17
C TYR A 74 13.52 4.89 0.05
N ARG A 75 13.70 6.21 -0.15
CA ARG A 75 13.52 7.18 0.93
C ARG A 75 12.07 7.25 1.40
N ALA A 76 11.10 7.19 0.49
CA ALA A 76 9.69 7.17 0.82
C ALA A 76 9.32 5.93 1.65
N GLY A 77 9.82 4.74 1.28
CA GLY A 77 9.62 3.50 2.04
C GLY A 77 10.19 3.60 3.45
N HIS A 78 11.41 4.15 3.59
CA HIS A 78 12.02 4.37 4.90
C HIS A 78 11.21 5.35 5.76
N LEU A 79 10.67 6.43 5.17
CA LEU A 79 9.81 7.38 5.87
C LEU A 79 8.48 6.76 6.27
N ALA A 80 7.90 5.90 5.43
CA ALA A 80 6.64 5.22 5.73
C ALA A 80 6.80 4.18 6.86
N ALA A 81 7.88 3.40 6.85
CA ALA A 81 8.16 2.40 7.88
C ALA A 81 8.51 3.02 9.24
N GLN A 82 9.14 4.20 9.23
CA GLN A 82 9.50 4.96 10.44
C GLN A 82 9.14 6.43 10.27
N PRO A 83 7.86 6.79 10.45
CA PRO A 83 7.40 8.16 10.35
C PRO A 83 8.09 9.04 11.39
N SER A 84 9.10 9.78 10.95
CA SER A 84 9.97 10.61 11.79
C SER A 84 9.83 12.10 11.49
N TRP A 85 8.90 12.48 10.62
CA TRP A 85 8.67 13.87 10.29
C TRP A 85 7.89 14.58 11.41
N THR A 86 8.32 15.79 11.73
CA THR A 86 7.55 16.70 12.58
C THR A 86 6.63 17.56 11.72
N PRO A 87 5.52 18.08 12.27
CA PRO A 87 4.68 19.05 11.57
C PRO A 87 5.48 20.24 11.03
N GLU A 88 6.45 20.75 11.79
CA GLU A 88 7.30 21.89 11.40
C GLU A 88 8.20 21.55 10.21
N ALA A 89 8.69 20.31 10.12
CA ALA A 89 9.46 19.86 8.97
C ALA A 89 8.60 19.83 7.69
N LEU A 90 7.35 19.39 7.80
CA LEU A 90 6.40 19.40 6.68
C LEU A 90 5.94 20.81 6.31
N ASP A 91 5.82 21.72 7.26
CA ASP A 91 5.51 23.13 7.00
C ASP A 91 6.66 23.85 6.29
N ARG A 92 7.92 23.59 6.68
CA ARG A 92 9.08 24.09 5.93
C ARG A 92 9.11 23.54 4.51
N LEU A 93 8.80 22.25 4.32
CA LEU A 93 8.70 21.65 3.00
C LEU A 93 7.56 22.27 2.18
N ARG A 94 6.40 22.50 2.79
CA ARG A 94 5.26 23.18 2.16
C ARG A 94 5.67 24.55 1.66
N ALA A 95 6.34 25.35 2.49
CA ALA A 95 6.81 26.69 2.13
C ALA A 95 7.77 26.63 0.92
N ALA A 96 8.80 25.78 0.98
CA ALA A 96 9.74 25.61 -0.13
C ALA A 96 9.06 25.19 -1.45
N LEU A 97 8.03 24.32 -1.38
CA LEU A 97 7.25 23.90 -2.56
C LEU A 97 6.38 25.03 -3.10
N VAL A 98 5.80 25.88 -2.24
CA VAL A 98 5.04 27.06 -2.67
C VAL A 98 5.97 28.07 -3.36
N ASP A 99 7.13 28.35 -2.78
CA ASP A 99 8.10 29.31 -3.32
C ASP A 99 8.61 28.88 -4.70
N ALA A 100 8.71 27.57 -4.94
CA ALA A 100 9.07 26.99 -6.24
C ALA A 100 7.88 26.81 -7.21
N GLY A 101 6.66 27.20 -6.83
CA GLY A 101 5.45 27.12 -7.68
C GLY A 101 4.75 25.76 -7.70
N TYR A 102 5.17 24.78 -6.89
CA TYR A 102 4.58 23.45 -6.80
C TYR A 102 3.39 23.39 -5.83
N THR A 103 2.38 24.23 -6.04
CA THR A 103 1.24 24.41 -5.12
C THR A 103 0.49 23.11 -4.81
N ALA A 104 0.30 22.23 -5.79
CA ALA A 104 -0.37 20.95 -5.58
C ALA A 104 0.41 20.01 -4.64
N MET A 105 1.74 20.00 -4.75
CA MET A 105 2.60 19.20 -3.87
C MET A 105 2.65 19.81 -2.46
N ALA A 106 2.70 21.14 -2.36
CA ALA A 106 2.59 21.84 -1.08
C ALA A 106 1.29 21.48 -0.35
N GLY A 107 0.16 21.37 -1.07
CA GLY A 107 -1.11 20.92 -0.49
C GLY A 107 -1.06 19.49 0.07
N LYS A 108 -0.30 18.58 -0.57
CA LYS A 108 -0.09 17.22 -0.05
C LYS A 108 0.75 17.23 1.23
N ALA A 109 1.82 18.03 1.28
CA ALA A 109 2.63 18.19 2.49
C ALA A 109 1.80 18.77 3.65
N ALA A 110 0.95 19.77 3.37
CA ALA A 110 0.03 20.35 4.34
C ALA A 110 -0.97 19.32 4.90
N ARG A 111 -1.55 18.49 4.02
CA ARG A 111 -2.43 17.39 4.44
C ARG A 111 -1.69 16.42 5.36
N SER A 112 -0.48 15.99 5.00
CA SER A 112 0.31 15.10 5.86
C SER A 112 0.66 15.72 7.22
N ALA A 113 0.87 17.04 7.29
CA ALA A 113 1.12 17.74 8.56
C ALA A 113 -0.10 17.72 9.49
N SER A 114 -1.32 17.76 8.92
CA SER A 114 -2.57 17.71 9.69
C SER A 114 -2.88 16.33 10.31
N ILE A 115 -2.22 15.26 9.86
CA ILE A 115 -2.43 13.88 10.32
C ILE A 115 -1.32 13.52 11.31
N HIS A 116 -1.26 14.23 12.45
CA HIS A 116 -0.30 14.00 13.52
C HIS A 116 -0.99 13.48 14.80
N PRO A 117 -0.48 12.45 15.50
CA PRO A 117 0.71 11.66 15.15
C PRO A 117 0.53 10.91 13.82
N PRO A 118 1.60 10.69 13.04
CA PRO A 118 1.52 9.97 11.77
C PRO A 118 1.03 8.54 12.03
N ARG A 119 -0.26 8.33 11.80
CA ARG A 119 -0.89 7.01 11.80
C ARG A 119 -1.08 6.62 10.36
N HIS A 120 -0.59 5.44 9.98
CA HIS A 120 -0.89 4.89 8.68
C HIS A 120 -2.39 4.59 8.63
N PRO A 121 -3.13 4.97 7.57
CA PRO A 121 -4.58 4.73 7.50
C PRO A 121 -4.99 3.25 7.69
N ALA A 122 -4.07 2.32 7.44
CA ALA A 122 -4.28 0.88 7.65
C ALA A 122 -3.96 0.38 9.08
N ASP A 123 -3.49 1.22 10.01
CA ASP A 123 -3.21 0.82 11.41
C ASP A 123 -4.47 0.41 12.20
N HIS A 124 -5.65 0.49 11.58
CA HIS A 124 -6.93 0.02 12.12
C HIS A 124 -7.35 -1.36 11.59
N GLU A 125 -6.51 -2.03 10.79
CA GLU A 125 -6.78 -3.38 10.31
C GLU A 125 -6.50 -4.40 11.44
N PRO A 126 -7.51 -5.14 11.93
CA PRO A 126 -7.29 -6.12 12.98
C PRO A 126 -6.40 -7.26 12.45
N LEU A 127 -5.20 -7.40 13.03
CA LEU A 127 -4.38 -8.61 12.91
C LEU A 127 -5.15 -9.78 13.52
N ASN A 128 -5.95 -10.48 12.71
CA ASN A 128 -6.49 -11.77 13.12
C ASN A 128 -5.31 -12.75 13.27
N THR A 129 -4.95 -13.00 14.53
CA THR A 129 -3.91 -13.90 15.00
C THR A 129 -3.91 -15.23 14.24
N ILE A 130 -2.97 -15.40 13.31
CA ILE A 130 -2.61 -16.71 12.75
C ILE A 130 -1.71 -17.42 13.78
N ILE A 131 -2.30 -17.88 14.89
CA ILE A 131 -1.70 -18.94 15.71
C ILE A 131 -2.82 -19.93 16.07
N GLY A 132 -3.17 -20.75 15.09
CA GLY A 132 -3.83 -22.03 15.32
C GLY A 132 -2.82 -23.12 14.98
N VAL A 133 -2.09 -23.58 15.99
CA VAL A 133 -1.26 -24.79 15.92
C VAL A 133 -2.17 -25.94 15.45
N ARG A 134 -1.94 -26.44 14.23
CA ARG A 134 -2.47 -27.73 13.81
C ARG A 134 -1.63 -28.81 14.49
N GLU A 135 -2.09 -29.30 15.63
CA GLU A 135 -1.67 -30.62 16.09
C GLU A 135 -2.14 -31.65 15.05
N GLY A 136 -1.18 -32.34 14.45
CA GLY A 136 -1.42 -33.42 13.52
C GLY A 136 -1.99 -34.63 14.26
N GLY A 137 -3.09 -35.17 13.72
CA GLY A 137 -3.64 -36.46 14.11
C GLY A 137 -4.38 -37.07 12.94
N HIS A 138 -3.80 -38.12 12.36
CA HIS A 138 -4.42 -39.07 11.43
C HIS A 138 -3.74 -40.43 11.70
N PRO A 139 -4.42 -41.58 11.58
CA PRO A 139 -5.85 -41.88 11.53
C PRO A 139 -6.41 -42.45 12.85
#